data_AF-A0A353T4K5-F1
#
_entry.id   AF-A0A353T4K5-F1
#
_cell.length_a   1.000
_cell.length_b   1.000
_cell.length_c   1.000
_cell.angle_alpha   90.00
_cell.angle_beta   90.00
_cell.angle_gamma   90.00
#
_symmetry.space_group_name_H-M   'P 1'
#
loop_
_entity.id
_entity.type
_entity.pdbx_description
1 polymer ?
#
loop_
_entity_poly.entity_id
_entity_poly.type
_entity_poly.pdbx_seq_one_letter_code
_entity_poly.pdbx_strand_id
1 'polypeptide(L)'
;MPVRIGGLASGMDIDGIVSDLMKAERTRTDKVTQEKTLLEWTRKAYTDVNKLFAEFILRTRESFGLTDSSSGFLVNQSVRGLKWIRRATVGDVGIADVSARAGAANGANELTVTQLAANWSAASSDGISAAGQSRSNLASQFGLTDEDVVHLTISTGTGTKEQKVQITIENGMASVIKTSYGAGEDGEDSVISLLSGKDISDLSLKELTRQINRADIGVTASYEESIDRFFLQTNQTGAENTVSFSDE
;
A
#
# COMPACT_ATOMS: atom_id res chain seq x y z
N MET A 1 -71.15 -48.23 56.65
CA MET A 1 -72.03 -48.57 55.51
C MET A 1 -71.16 -49.16 54.41
N PRO A 2 -71.48 -50.36 53.92
CA PRO A 2 -70.64 -51.12 53.00
C PRO A 2 -70.86 -50.62 51.57
N VAL A 3 -69.76 -50.27 50.88
CA VAL A 3 -69.79 -50.16 49.42
C VAL A 3 -69.67 -51.58 48.87
N ARG A 4 -70.72 -52.00 48.17
CA ARG A 4 -70.86 -53.32 47.57
C ARG A 4 -69.95 -53.42 46.35
N ILE A 5 -69.14 -54.48 46.32
CA ILE A 5 -68.45 -54.98 45.13
C ILE A 5 -69.50 -55.47 44.12
N GLY A 6 -69.40 -55.00 42.88
CA GLY A 6 -70.18 -55.48 41.74
C GLY A 6 -69.25 -55.92 40.62
N GLY A 7 -69.34 -57.21 40.25
CA GLY A 7 -69.11 -57.73 38.90
C GLY A 7 -67.68 -57.76 38.39
N LEU A 8 -67.13 -58.97 38.25
CA LEU A 8 -65.89 -59.26 37.53
C LEU A 8 -66.04 -58.92 36.03
N ALA A 9 -65.69 -57.70 35.66
CA ALA A 9 -65.08 -57.40 34.36
C ALA A 9 -63.73 -56.79 34.69
N SER A 10 -62.70 -57.64 34.82
CA SER A 10 -61.32 -57.23 35.08
C SER A 10 -60.76 -56.49 33.86
N GLY A 11 -61.25 -55.27 33.62
CA GLY A 11 -60.49 -54.22 32.98
C GLY A 11 -59.78 -53.44 34.09
N MET A 12 -58.93 -54.10 34.86
CA MET A 12 -57.93 -53.38 35.63
C MET A 12 -57.14 -52.58 34.60
N ASP A 13 -57.20 -51.26 34.64
CA ASP A 13 -56.46 -50.36 33.76
C ASP A 13 -54.97 -50.42 34.16
N ILE A 14 -54.38 -51.60 33.93
CA ILE A 14 -52.97 -51.91 34.17
C ILE A 14 -52.15 -50.94 33.34
N ASP A 15 -52.57 -50.65 32.12
CA ASP A 15 -51.91 -49.70 31.23
C ASP A 15 -51.93 -48.29 31.81
N GLY A 16 -53.03 -47.84 32.40
CA GLY A 16 -53.13 -46.56 33.13
C GLY A 16 -52.25 -46.49 34.37
N ILE A 17 -52.28 -47.52 35.23
CA ILE A 17 -51.45 -47.58 36.45
C ILE A 17 -49.96 -47.67 36.11
N VAL A 18 -49.58 -48.48 35.12
CA VAL A 18 -48.20 -48.59 34.63
C VAL A 18 -47.77 -47.28 33.97
N SER A 19 -48.65 -46.62 33.21
CA SER A 19 -48.38 -45.30 32.62
C SER A 19 -48.12 -44.25 33.70
N ASP A 20 -48.90 -44.22 34.77
CA ASP A 20 -48.74 -43.25 35.86
C ASP A 20 -47.49 -43.52 36.71
N LEU A 21 -47.15 -44.80 36.95
CA LEU A 21 -45.88 -45.17 37.59
C LEU A 21 -44.68 -44.81 36.70
N MET A 22 -44.80 -45.04 35.38
CA MET A 22 -43.78 -44.64 34.40
C MET A 22 -43.64 -43.12 34.31
N LYS A 23 -44.72 -42.34 34.45
CA LYS A 23 -44.65 -40.87 34.57
C LYS A 23 -43.93 -40.44 35.84
N ALA A 24 -44.20 -41.09 36.96
CA ALA A 24 -43.51 -40.81 38.23
C ALA A 24 -42.00 -41.11 38.13
N GLU A 25 -41.62 -42.20 37.46
CA GLU A 25 -40.20 -42.53 37.23
C GLU A 25 -39.54 -41.60 36.20
N ARG A 26 -40.26 -41.25 35.12
CA ARG A 26 -39.82 -40.26 34.11
C ARG A 26 -39.59 -38.88 34.72
N THR A 27 -40.33 -38.52 35.78
CA THR A 27 -40.15 -37.22 36.47
C THR A 27 -38.71 -37.03 36.97
N ARG A 28 -38.01 -38.10 37.37
CA ARG A 28 -36.59 -38.01 37.76
C ARG A 28 -35.69 -37.72 36.57
N THR A 29 -35.91 -38.43 35.46
CA THR A 29 -35.20 -38.18 34.20
C THR A 29 -35.48 -36.77 33.69
N ASP A 30 -36.72 -36.32 33.75
CA ASP A 30 -37.14 -34.98 33.33
C ASP A 30 -36.41 -33.89 34.12
N LYS A 31 -36.27 -34.05 35.45
CA LYS A 31 -35.46 -33.13 36.28
C LYS A 31 -34.01 -33.05 35.81
N VAL A 32 -33.37 -34.19 35.56
CA VAL A 32 -31.98 -34.23 35.07
C VAL A 32 -31.87 -33.58 33.69
N THR A 33 -32.86 -33.77 32.80
CA THR A 33 -32.88 -33.10 31.50
C THR A 33 -33.05 -31.58 31.63
N GLN A 34 -33.90 -31.11 32.54
CA GLN A 34 -34.09 -29.68 32.83
C GLN A 34 -32.82 -29.05 33.40
N GLU A 35 -32.16 -29.73 34.34
CA GLU A 35 -30.86 -29.30 34.89
C GLU A 35 -29.78 -29.22 33.80
N LYS A 36 -29.73 -30.21 32.91
CA LYS A 36 -28.83 -30.19 31.75
C LYS A 36 -29.11 -29.01 30.83
N THR A 37 -30.38 -28.76 30.49
CA THR A 37 -30.77 -27.61 29.66
C THR A 37 -30.42 -26.28 30.35
N LEU A 38 -30.67 -26.15 31.65
CA LEU A 38 -30.30 -24.96 32.42
C LEU A 38 -28.78 -24.75 32.43
N LEU A 39 -28.00 -25.82 32.58
CA LEU A 39 -26.54 -25.77 32.52
C LEU A 39 -26.04 -25.36 31.12
N GLU A 40 -26.64 -25.90 30.06
CA GLU A 40 -26.34 -25.52 28.67
C GLU A 40 -26.65 -24.04 28.41
N TRP A 41 -27.81 -23.55 28.86
CA TRP A 41 -28.19 -22.14 28.75
C TRP A 41 -27.26 -21.23 29.55
N THR A 42 -26.89 -21.64 30.76
CA THR A 42 -25.96 -20.91 31.62
C THR A 42 -24.59 -20.82 30.94
N ARG A 43 -24.06 -21.95 30.44
CA ARG A 43 -22.79 -21.99 29.70
C ARG A 43 -22.84 -21.12 28.45
N LYS A 44 -23.95 -21.15 27.71
CA LYS A 44 -24.15 -20.31 26.53
C LYS A 44 -24.14 -18.84 26.90
N ALA A 45 -24.90 -18.44 27.93
CA ALA A 45 -24.94 -17.07 28.42
C ALA A 45 -23.54 -16.57 28.82
N TYR A 46 -22.75 -17.37 29.55
CA TYR A 46 -21.36 -17.02 29.87
C TYR A 46 -20.48 -16.86 28.63
N THR A 47 -20.63 -17.75 27.64
CA THR A 47 -19.87 -17.68 26.39
C THR A 47 -20.23 -16.43 25.58
N ASP A 48 -21.52 -16.11 25.50
CA ASP A 48 -22.04 -14.95 24.80
C ASP A 48 -21.56 -13.65 25.45
N VAL A 49 -21.57 -13.57 26.79
CA VAL A 49 -21.01 -12.43 27.54
C VAL A 49 -19.51 -12.28 27.28
N ASN A 50 -18.74 -13.37 27.31
CA ASN A 50 -17.31 -13.33 27.02
C ASN A 50 -17.02 -12.86 25.59
N LYS A 51 -17.84 -13.28 24.62
CA LYS A 51 -17.75 -12.82 23.23
C LYS A 51 -18.02 -11.32 23.13
N LEU A 52 -19.10 -10.84 23.74
CA LEU A 52 -19.43 -9.41 23.76
C LEU A 52 -18.31 -8.57 24.38
N PHE A 53 -17.71 -9.06 25.46
CA PHE A 53 -16.59 -8.38 26.13
C PHE A 53 -15.34 -8.34 25.25
N ALA A 54 -14.99 -9.45 24.60
CA ALA A 54 -13.87 -9.52 23.66
C ALA A 54 -14.08 -8.58 22.46
N GLU A 55 -15.29 -8.58 21.88
CA GLU A 55 -15.64 -7.67 20.79
C GLU A 55 -15.57 -6.20 21.20
N PHE A 56 -16.07 -5.86 22.39
CA PHE A 56 -15.98 -4.51 22.92
C PHE A 56 -14.53 -4.04 23.05
N ILE A 57 -13.65 -4.86 23.64
CA ILE A 57 -12.22 -4.53 23.79
C ILE A 57 -11.56 -4.33 22.42
N LEU A 58 -11.78 -5.24 21.48
CA LEU A 58 -11.17 -5.17 20.15
C LEU A 58 -11.63 -3.93 19.38
N ARG A 59 -12.95 -3.71 19.31
CA ARG A 59 -13.52 -2.54 18.62
C ARG A 59 -13.08 -1.22 19.25
N THR A 60 -12.99 -1.17 20.57
CA THR A 60 -12.54 0.04 21.28
C THR A 60 -11.08 0.34 20.95
N ARG A 61 -10.20 -0.66 20.98
CA ARG A 61 -8.77 -0.48 20.65
C ARG A 61 -8.56 -0.07 19.19
N GLU A 62 -9.31 -0.68 18.27
CA GLU A 62 -9.31 -0.32 16.86
C GLU A 62 -9.84 1.10 16.62
N SER A 63 -11.00 1.45 17.21
CA SER A 63 -11.59 2.79 17.09
C SER A 63 -10.67 3.90 17.61
N PHE A 64 -9.89 3.62 18.66
CA PHE A 64 -8.90 4.57 19.16
C PHE A 64 -7.57 4.56 18.39
N GLY A 65 -7.39 3.65 17.43
CA GLY A 65 -6.16 3.49 16.64
C GLY A 65 -4.98 2.90 17.45
N LEU A 66 -5.27 2.21 18.56
CA LEU A 66 -4.28 1.58 19.43
C LEU A 66 -3.83 0.22 18.91
N THR A 67 -4.56 -0.35 17.96
CA THR A 67 -4.21 -1.58 17.29
C THR A 67 -4.48 -1.45 15.80
N ASP A 68 -3.51 -1.84 14.99
CA ASP A 68 -3.68 -1.99 13.55
C ASP A 68 -3.89 -3.48 13.24
N SER A 69 -4.89 -3.77 12.41
CA SER A 69 -5.28 -5.12 11.96
C SER A 69 -5.13 -5.28 10.44
N SER A 70 -4.64 -4.25 9.73
CA SER A 70 -4.57 -4.19 8.26
C SER A 70 -3.70 -5.28 7.62
N SER A 71 -2.72 -5.81 8.34
CA SER A 71 -1.82 -6.88 7.88
C SER A 71 -2.27 -8.29 8.27
N GLY A 72 -3.47 -8.45 8.86
CA GLY A 72 -3.94 -9.73 9.41
C GLY A 72 -3.33 -10.10 10.77
N PHE A 73 -2.41 -9.28 11.28
CA PHE A 73 -1.83 -9.39 12.62
C PHE A 73 -2.26 -8.20 13.47
N LEU A 74 -2.53 -8.44 14.77
CA LEU A 74 -2.84 -7.37 15.72
C LEU A 74 -1.54 -6.74 16.23
N VAL A 75 -1.19 -5.55 15.71
CA VAL A 75 -0.01 -4.80 16.14
C VAL A 75 -0.42 -3.68 17.09
N ASN A 76 0.24 -3.58 18.24
CA ASN A 76 -0.01 -2.51 19.22
C ASN A 76 0.69 -1.20 18.79
N GLN A 77 -0.06 -0.10 18.74
CA GLN A 77 0.43 1.20 18.32
C GLN A 77 0.69 2.11 19.53
N SER A 78 1.78 2.88 19.47
CA SER A 78 2.09 3.88 20.50
C SER A 78 1.09 5.03 20.48
N VAL A 79 0.72 5.53 21.67
CA VAL A 79 -0.12 6.73 21.85
C VAL A 79 0.44 7.96 21.14
N ARG A 80 1.74 8.02 20.85
CA ARG A 80 2.38 9.12 20.12
C ARG A 80 2.01 9.21 18.64
N GLY A 81 1.50 8.13 18.05
CA GLY A 81 1.06 8.09 16.65
C GLY A 81 -0.41 8.49 16.45
N LEU A 82 -1.15 8.76 17.52
CA LEU A 82 -2.59 8.97 17.45
C LEU A 82 -2.90 10.37 16.88
N LYS A 83 -3.60 10.37 15.74
CA LYS A 83 -3.93 11.58 14.97
C LYS A 83 -4.93 12.52 15.67
N TRP A 84 -5.67 12.04 16.65
CA TRP A 84 -6.71 12.79 17.36
C TRP A 84 -6.23 13.49 18.64
N ILE A 85 -4.98 13.28 19.09
CA ILE A 85 -4.46 13.88 20.33
C ILE A 85 -4.17 15.37 20.17
N ARG A 86 -3.68 15.77 18.99
CA ARG A 86 -3.35 17.17 18.67
C ARG A 86 -4.05 17.56 17.39
N ARG A 87 -4.57 18.78 17.38
CA ARG A 87 -5.19 19.39 16.20
C ARG A 87 -4.42 20.66 15.88
N ALA A 88 -3.98 20.78 14.62
CA ALA A 88 -3.56 22.06 14.07
C ALA A 88 -4.76 22.71 13.38
N THR A 89 -4.81 24.02 13.38
CA THR A 89 -5.83 24.79 12.68
C THR A 89 -5.12 25.95 12.01
N VAL A 90 -5.47 26.20 10.76
CA VAL A 90 -4.92 27.27 9.93
C VAL A 90 -6.04 28.27 9.64
N GLY A 91 -5.71 29.56 9.62
CA GLY A 91 -6.68 30.62 9.36
C GLY A 91 -7.16 30.64 7.90
N ASP A 92 -6.27 30.28 6.96
CA ASP A 92 -6.55 30.21 5.53
C ASP A 92 -6.04 28.90 4.93
N VAL A 93 -6.96 28.00 4.60
CA VAL A 93 -6.68 26.66 4.02
C VAL A 93 -6.28 26.78 2.54
N GLY A 94 -6.56 27.91 1.87
CA GLY A 94 -6.17 28.12 0.47
C GLY A 94 -4.66 28.28 0.27
N ILE A 95 -3.93 28.67 1.33
CA ILE A 95 -2.49 28.90 1.27
C ILE A 95 -1.71 27.66 1.72
N ALA A 96 -2.09 27.07 2.84
CA ALA A 96 -1.41 25.92 3.41
C ALA A 96 -2.36 25.09 4.26
N ASP A 97 -2.22 23.77 4.20
CA ASP A 97 -2.82 22.86 5.16
C ASP A 97 -1.80 22.47 6.23
N VAL A 98 -2.24 22.34 7.47
CA VAL A 98 -1.36 22.08 8.61
C VAL A 98 -1.90 20.91 9.42
N SER A 99 -1.03 19.94 9.71
CA SER A 99 -1.33 18.83 10.62
C SER A 99 -0.35 18.80 11.78
N ALA A 100 -0.80 18.33 12.95
CA ALA A 100 0.03 18.17 14.13
C ALA A 100 0.11 16.70 14.54
N ARG A 101 1.32 16.23 14.85
CA ARG A 101 1.53 14.92 15.50
C ARG A 101 1.31 15.04 17.01
N ALA A 102 1.08 13.92 17.69
CA ALA A 102 0.74 13.93 19.12
C ALA A 102 1.80 14.61 20.02
N GLY A 103 3.07 14.60 19.59
CA GLY A 103 4.19 15.23 20.30
C GLY A 103 4.41 16.72 19.99
N ALA A 104 3.59 17.35 19.14
CA ALA A 104 3.73 18.77 18.83
C ALA A 104 3.49 19.63 20.09
N ALA A 105 4.35 20.64 20.27
CA ALA A 105 4.18 21.63 21.32
C ALA A 105 2.92 22.47 21.07
N ASN A 106 2.24 22.89 22.14
CA ASN A 106 1.09 23.76 22.00
C ASN A 106 1.56 25.20 21.76
N GLY A 107 1.05 25.85 20.72
CA GLY A 107 1.42 27.21 20.37
C GLY A 107 0.75 27.67 19.08
N ALA A 108 0.73 28.98 18.87
CA ALA A 108 0.33 29.61 17.62
C ALA A 108 1.60 30.07 16.87
N ASN A 109 1.67 29.77 15.57
CA ASN A 109 2.76 30.21 14.71
C ASN A 109 2.17 31.03 13.56
N GLU A 110 2.86 32.12 13.19
CA GLU A 110 2.52 32.90 12.01
C GLU A 110 3.29 32.34 10.80
N LEU A 111 2.58 32.07 9.70
CA LEU A 111 3.13 31.50 8.48
C LEU A 111 2.96 32.51 7.34
N THR A 112 4.06 32.86 6.67
CA THR A 112 4.04 33.63 5.42
C THR A 112 4.75 32.84 4.33
N VAL A 113 4.05 32.53 3.24
CA VAL A 113 4.62 31.80 2.10
C VAL A 113 5.15 32.82 1.08
N THR A 114 6.47 32.83 0.86
CA THR A 114 7.13 33.74 -0.09
C THR A 114 7.31 33.12 -1.47
N GLN A 115 7.63 31.82 -1.52
CA GLN A 115 7.87 31.08 -2.75
C GLN A 115 7.59 29.60 -2.53
N LEU A 116 6.99 28.97 -3.54
CA LEU A 116 6.81 27.52 -3.57
C LEU A 116 8.09 26.84 -4.07
N ALA A 117 8.42 25.69 -3.48
CA ALA A 117 9.47 24.85 -4.03
C ALA A 117 9.03 24.36 -5.42
N ALA A 118 9.89 24.55 -6.41
CA ALA A 118 9.71 24.03 -7.76
C ALA A 118 10.64 22.84 -7.98
N ASN A 119 10.23 21.92 -8.84
CA ASN A 119 11.10 20.88 -9.37
C ASN A 119 11.89 21.43 -10.56
N TRP A 120 13.01 20.80 -10.88
CA TRP A 120 13.72 21.09 -12.11
C TRP A 120 13.03 20.35 -13.27
N SER A 121 12.86 21.02 -14.41
CA SER A 121 12.28 20.41 -15.61
C SER A 121 12.91 21.00 -16.87
N ALA A 122 13.20 20.17 -17.85
CA ALA A 122 13.62 20.56 -19.18
C ALA A 122 12.83 19.79 -20.25
N ALA A 123 12.70 20.43 -21.41
CA ALA A 123 12.09 19.83 -22.59
C ALA A 123 12.93 20.16 -23.83
N SER A 124 12.88 19.33 -24.86
CA SER A 124 13.50 19.63 -26.15
C SER A 124 12.94 20.94 -26.71
N SER A 125 13.79 21.81 -27.28
CA SER A 125 13.33 23.10 -27.85
C SER A 125 12.38 22.87 -29.01
N ASP A 126 12.71 21.90 -29.86
CA ASP A 126 11.98 21.54 -31.08
C ASP A 126 11.72 20.03 -31.14
N GLY A 127 11.18 19.59 -32.27
CA GLY A 127 11.07 18.19 -32.63
C GLY A 127 12.44 17.52 -32.61
N ILE A 128 12.58 16.41 -31.89
CA ILE A 128 13.87 15.72 -31.73
C ILE A 128 14.18 14.74 -32.86
N SER A 129 13.18 14.36 -33.66
CA SER A 129 13.37 13.43 -34.76
C SER A 129 13.97 14.14 -35.98
N ALA A 130 14.85 13.44 -36.69
CA ALA A 130 15.39 13.92 -37.96
C ALA A 130 14.28 14.15 -38.99
N ALA A 131 14.42 15.20 -39.79
CA ALA A 131 13.36 15.64 -40.70
C ALA A 131 12.96 14.55 -41.70
N GLY A 132 11.66 14.22 -41.75
CA GLY A 132 11.10 13.24 -42.68
C GLY A 132 11.30 11.78 -42.29
N GLN A 133 11.85 11.49 -41.10
CA GLN A 133 12.09 10.12 -40.65
C GLN A 133 10.90 9.51 -39.90
N SER A 134 10.87 8.17 -39.86
CA SER A 134 9.94 7.40 -39.03
C SER A 134 10.29 7.52 -37.55
N ARG A 135 9.27 7.50 -36.68
CA ARG A 135 9.42 7.55 -35.20
C ARG A 135 9.32 6.17 -34.55
N SER A 136 9.40 5.11 -35.35
CA SER A 136 9.21 3.73 -34.90
C SER A 136 10.36 3.22 -34.03
N ASN A 137 11.59 3.63 -34.32
CA ASN A 137 12.79 3.17 -33.62
C ASN A 137 13.88 4.26 -33.62
N LEU A 138 14.90 4.11 -32.78
CA LEU A 138 15.97 5.09 -32.62
C LEU A 138 16.79 5.25 -33.91
N ALA A 139 17.03 4.17 -34.64
CA ALA A 139 17.79 4.18 -35.89
C ALA A 139 17.18 5.14 -36.92
N SER A 140 15.91 4.93 -37.25
CA SER A 140 15.18 5.81 -38.18
C SER A 140 14.97 7.20 -37.59
N GLN A 141 14.55 7.28 -36.32
CA GLN A 141 14.18 8.55 -35.71
C GLN A 141 15.32 9.57 -35.66
N PHE A 142 16.55 9.12 -35.43
CA PHE A 142 17.74 9.98 -35.39
C PHE A 142 18.65 9.83 -36.62
N GLY A 143 18.31 8.93 -37.56
CA GLY A 143 19.13 8.66 -38.75
C GLY A 143 20.46 7.98 -38.44
N LEU A 144 20.51 7.19 -37.36
CA LEU A 144 21.72 6.52 -36.88
C LEU A 144 22.08 5.31 -37.76
N THR A 145 23.37 5.14 -37.99
CA THR A 145 24.00 4.02 -38.66
C THR A 145 24.83 3.20 -37.67
N ASP A 146 25.32 2.02 -38.10
CA ASP A 146 26.16 1.18 -37.24
C ASP A 146 27.52 1.82 -36.92
N GLU A 147 27.92 2.86 -37.64
CA GLU A 147 29.17 3.60 -37.43
C GLU A 147 29.02 4.74 -36.41
N ASP A 148 27.79 5.13 -36.07
CA ASP A 148 27.52 6.24 -35.16
C ASP A 148 27.67 5.82 -33.69
N VAL A 149 28.31 6.69 -32.91
CA VAL A 149 28.51 6.52 -31.46
C VAL A 149 27.82 7.65 -30.73
N VAL A 150 27.01 7.31 -29.72
CA VAL A 150 26.29 8.28 -28.88
C VAL A 150 26.47 7.95 -27.41
N HIS A 151 26.96 8.91 -26.62
CA HIS A 151 27.14 8.78 -25.18
C HIS A 151 26.36 9.87 -24.43
N LEU A 152 25.18 9.53 -23.91
CA LEU A 152 24.40 10.45 -23.09
C LEU A 152 24.46 10.05 -21.63
N THR A 153 25.01 10.92 -20.78
CA THR A 153 24.98 10.74 -19.33
C THR A 153 24.04 11.74 -18.67
N ILE A 154 23.03 11.23 -17.95
CA ILE A 154 22.12 12.01 -17.11
C ILE A 154 22.58 11.83 -15.67
N SER A 155 23.06 12.90 -15.04
CA SER A 155 23.47 12.90 -13.64
C SER A 155 22.45 13.64 -12.79
N THR A 156 22.12 13.09 -11.63
CA THR A 156 21.15 13.66 -10.70
C THR A 156 21.78 13.79 -9.32
N GLY A 157 21.65 14.98 -8.74
CA GLY A 157 21.93 15.20 -7.33
C GLY A 157 20.62 15.17 -6.56
N THR A 158 20.41 14.16 -5.72
CA THR A 158 19.32 14.13 -4.73
C THR A 158 19.94 14.06 -3.34
N GLY A 159 20.18 15.21 -2.71
CA GLY A 159 20.86 15.29 -1.42
C GLY A 159 22.36 14.96 -1.51
N THR A 160 22.85 14.01 -0.70
CA THR A 160 24.29 13.64 -0.60
C THR A 160 24.71 12.47 -1.50
N LYS A 161 23.82 11.96 -2.34
CA LYS A 161 24.10 10.80 -3.20
C LYS A 161 23.92 11.19 -4.67
N GLU A 162 24.97 11.00 -5.46
CA GLU A 162 24.91 11.17 -6.90
C GLU A 162 24.48 9.86 -7.56
N GLN A 163 23.60 9.98 -8.54
CA GLN A 163 23.20 8.86 -9.38
C GLN A 163 23.31 9.29 -10.84
N LYS A 164 23.69 8.34 -11.69
CA LYS A 164 23.90 8.56 -13.12
C LYS A 164 23.19 7.48 -13.92
N VAL A 165 22.57 7.88 -15.03
CA VAL A 165 22.15 6.97 -16.09
C VAL A 165 22.96 7.29 -17.32
N GLN A 166 23.73 6.32 -17.78
CA GLN A 166 24.51 6.39 -19.00
C GLN A 166 23.80 5.57 -20.08
N ILE A 167 23.57 6.21 -21.22
CA ILE A 167 22.99 5.64 -22.42
C ILE A 167 24.09 5.64 -23.46
N THR A 168 24.49 4.44 -23.91
CA THR A 168 25.52 4.25 -24.91
C THR A 168 24.93 3.58 -26.13
N ILE A 169 25.16 4.15 -27.31
CA ILE A 169 24.86 3.52 -28.60
C ILE A 169 26.17 3.36 -29.34
N GLU A 170 26.52 2.13 -29.68
CA GLU A 170 27.72 1.78 -30.45
C GLU A 170 27.40 0.56 -31.33
N ASN A 171 27.92 0.52 -32.56
CA ASN A 171 27.77 -0.62 -33.47
C ASN A 171 26.30 -1.06 -33.66
N GLY A 172 25.37 -0.09 -33.75
CA GLY A 172 23.94 -0.36 -33.88
C GLY A 172 23.26 -0.92 -32.61
N MET A 173 23.93 -0.90 -31.47
CA MET A 173 23.44 -1.50 -30.22
C MET A 173 23.36 -0.46 -29.10
N ALA A 174 22.20 -0.37 -28.45
CA ALA A 174 21.96 0.50 -27.32
C ALA A 174 22.12 -0.24 -25.98
N SER A 175 22.80 0.39 -25.03
CA SER A 175 22.99 -0.05 -23.66
C SER A 175 22.59 1.07 -22.69
N VAL A 176 21.98 0.72 -21.56
CA VAL A 176 21.59 1.67 -20.51
C VAL A 176 22.08 1.15 -19.18
N ILE A 177 22.92 1.93 -18.51
CA ILE A 177 23.55 1.59 -17.24
C ILE A 177 23.20 2.65 -16.21
N LYS A 178 22.76 2.21 -15.02
CA LYS A 178 22.66 3.06 -13.83
C LYS A 178 23.92 2.89 -13.00
N THR A 179 24.50 3.99 -12.55
CA THR A 179 25.53 4.03 -11.52
C THR A 179 25.00 4.84 -10.35
N SER A 180 25.01 4.28 -9.15
CA SER A 180 24.65 4.99 -7.93
C SER A 180 25.82 5.02 -6.97
N TYR A 181 26.26 6.21 -6.60
CA TYR A 181 27.40 6.42 -5.72
C TYR A 181 26.96 6.42 -4.25
N GLY A 182 27.60 5.61 -3.40
CA GLY A 182 27.31 5.56 -1.97
C GLY A 182 25.88 5.09 -1.60
N ALA A 183 25.24 4.29 -2.46
CA ALA A 183 23.85 3.86 -2.32
C ALA A 183 23.68 2.36 -2.00
N GLY A 184 24.75 1.56 -2.04
CA GLY A 184 24.74 0.16 -1.62
C GLY A 184 24.56 -0.03 -0.11
N GLU A 185 24.28 -1.26 0.33
CA GLU A 185 24.03 -1.62 1.74
C GLU A 185 25.18 -1.19 2.68
N ASP A 186 26.41 -1.10 2.17
CA ASP A 186 27.62 -0.69 2.91
C ASP A 186 28.24 0.64 2.44
N GLY A 187 27.53 1.42 1.62
CA GLY A 187 28.07 2.66 1.04
C GLY A 187 28.99 2.47 -0.17
N GLU A 188 29.00 1.28 -0.77
CA GLU A 188 29.65 1.01 -2.05
C GLU A 188 28.85 1.56 -3.24
N ASP A 189 29.59 1.85 -4.31
CA ASP A 189 29.02 2.22 -5.60
C ASP A 189 28.35 1.00 -6.23
N SER A 190 27.15 1.20 -6.78
CA SER A 190 26.38 0.12 -7.43
C SER A 190 26.19 0.44 -8.90
N VAL A 191 26.57 -0.49 -9.77
CA VAL A 191 26.37 -0.39 -11.22
C VAL A 191 25.36 -1.45 -11.64
N ILE A 192 24.26 -1.02 -12.27
CA ILE A 192 23.17 -1.89 -12.70
C ILE A 192 22.97 -1.68 -14.20
N SER A 193 23.12 -2.75 -15.00
CA SER A 193 22.70 -2.73 -16.40
C SER A 193 21.17 -2.87 -16.48
N LEU A 194 20.51 -1.87 -17.05
CA LEU A 194 19.06 -1.81 -17.24
C LEU A 194 18.65 -2.33 -18.62
N LEU A 195 19.52 -2.11 -19.61
CA LEU A 195 19.40 -2.59 -20.97
C LEU A 195 20.80 -3.02 -21.44
N SER A 196 20.96 -4.29 -21.77
CA SER A 196 22.24 -4.81 -22.28
C SER A 196 22.12 -5.09 -23.77
N GLY A 197 22.68 -4.19 -24.60
CA GLY A 197 22.88 -4.42 -26.03
C GLY A 197 21.60 -4.79 -26.78
N LYS A 198 20.71 -3.83 -27.00
CA LYS A 198 19.52 -3.99 -27.83
C LYS A 198 19.69 -3.24 -29.15
N ASP A 199 19.32 -3.87 -30.24
CA ASP A 199 19.37 -3.27 -31.58
C ASP A 199 18.56 -1.97 -31.63
N ILE A 200 19.17 -0.91 -32.17
CA ILE A 200 18.54 0.42 -32.32
C ILE A 200 17.35 0.42 -33.29
N SER A 201 17.23 -0.61 -34.13
CA SER A 201 16.10 -0.84 -35.03
C SER A 201 14.86 -1.38 -34.31
N ASP A 202 15.04 -2.00 -33.14
CA ASP A 202 13.98 -2.56 -32.30
C ASP A 202 13.75 -1.76 -31.00
N LEU A 203 14.53 -0.71 -30.77
CA LEU A 203 14.42 0.18 -29.63
C LEU A 203 13.72 1.47 -30.04
N SER A 204 12.65 1.83 -29.35
CA SER A 204 11.97 3.13 -29.53
C SER A 204 12.34 4.10 -28.41
N LEU A 205 12.19 5.40 -28.66
CA LEU A 205 12.44 6.40 -27.63
C LEU A 205 11.50 6.26 -26.42
N LYS A 206 10.27 5.78 -26.63
CA LYS A 206 9.35 5.42 -25.54
C LYS A 206 9.95 4.34 -24.65
N GLU A 207 10.56 3.32 -25.24
CA GLU A 207 11.23 2.28 -24.46
C GLU A 207 12.46 2.84 -23.72
N LEU A 208 13.23 3.73 -24.33
CA LEU A 208 14.35 4.39 -23.66
C LEU A 208 13.89 5.23 -22.44
N THR A 209 12.79 5.99 -22.57
CA THR A 209 12.22 6.73 -21.42
C THR A 209 11.76 5.79 -20.30
N ARG A 210 11.26 4.59 -20.61
CA ARG A 210 10.94 3.59 -19.60
C ARG A 210 12.19 3.09 -18.90
N GLN A 211 13.29 2.87 -19.61
CA GLN A 211 14.54 2.46 -18.98
C GLN A 211 15.10 3.55 -18.05
N ILE A 212 15.02 4.84 -18.45
CA ILE A 212 15.38 5.97 -17.58
C ILE A 212 14.50 5.99 -16.32
N ASN A 213 13.18 5.81 -16.47
CA ASN A 213 12.26 5.81 -15.32
C ASN A 213 12.48 4.58 -14.41
N ARG A 214 12.77 3.40 -14.99
CA ARG A 214 13.11 2.19 -14.24
C ARG A 214 14.44 2.30 -13.52
N ALA A 215 15.34 3.15 -14.00
CA ALA A 215 16.58 3.44 -13.29
C ALA A 215 16.31 4.06 -11.92
N ASP A 216 15.17 4.74 -11.71
CA ASP A 216 14.83 5.37 -10.43
C ASP A 216 16.01 6.19 -9.86
N ILE A 217 16.45 7.18 -10.65
CA ILE A 217 17.49 8.15 -10.26
C ILE A 217 16.89 9.47 -9.75
N GLY A 218 15.61 9.48 -9.38
CA GLY A 218 14.94 10.71 -8.94
C GLY A 218 14.49 11.65 -10.07
N VAL A 219 14.51 11.18 -11.33
CA VAL A 219 13.90 11.89 -12.48
C VAL A 219 12.83 11.05 -13.15
N THR A 220 11.92 11.75 -13.82
CA THR A 220 10.93 11.16 -14.73
C THR A 220 11.17 11.72 -16.13
N ALA A 221 11.44 10.81 -17.07
CA ALA A 221 11.52 11.07 -18.50
C ALA A 221 10.21 10.69 -19.18
N SER A 222 9.80 11.47 -20.18
CA SER A 222 8.68 11.13 -21.05
C SER A 222 8.93 11.64 -22.46
N TYR A 223 8.41 10.90 -23.44
CA TYR A 223 8.47 11.28 -24.83
C TYR A 223 7.06 11.30 -25.40
N GLU A 224 6.69 12.44 -25.99
CA GLU A 224 5.40 12.64 -26.61
C GLU A 224 5.54 12.66 -28.13
N GLU A 225 4.99 11.63 -28.79
CA GLU A 225 5.15 11.41 -30.23
C GLU A 225 4.33 12.39 -31.09
N SER A 226 3.23 12.94 -30.56
CA SER A 226 2.33 13.87 -31.27
C SER A 226 3.02 15.20 -31.60
N ILE A 227 3.84 15.69 -30.67
CA ILE A 227 4.59 16.94 -30.75
C ILE A 227 6.09 16.72 -30.90
N ASP A 228 6.53 15.47 -30.92
CA ASP A 228 7.93 15.06 -31.09
C ASP A 228 8.85 15.68 -30.02
N ARG A 229 8.39 15.72 -28.77
CA ARG A 229 9.12 16.36 -27.65
C ARG A 229 9.51 15.38 -26.58
N PHE A 230 10.75 15.52 -26.11
CA PHE A 230 11.26 14.82 -24.93
C PHE A 230 11.19 15.75 -23.72
N PHE A 231 10.74 15.21 -22.59
CA PHE A 231 10.60 15.91 -21.33
C PHE A 231 11.34 15.15 -20.24
N LEU A 232 12.05 15.88 -19.38
CA LEU A 232 12.71 15.36 -18.20
C LEU A 232 12.45 16.27 -17.02
N GLN A 233 12.11 15.71 -15.87
CA GLN A 233 11.88 16.48 -14.65
C GLN A 233 12.31 15.72 -13.39
N THR A 234 12.68 16.44 -12.33
CA THR A 234 12.95 15.82 -11.03
C THR A 234 11.64 15.42 -10.34
N ASN A 235 11.68 14.30 -9.62
CA ASN A 235 10.53 13.78 -8.87
C ASN A 235 10.23 14.60 -7.62
N GLN A 236 11.24 15.32 -7.11
CA GLN A 236 11.15 16.17 -5.93
C GLN A 236 11.41 17.63 -6.29
N THR A 237 10.77 18.51 -5.53
CA THR A 237 10.97 19.96 -5.57
C THR A 237 12.13 20.35 -4.66
N GLY A 238 12.83 21.45 -4.98
CA GLY A 238 13.89 21.99 -4.13
C GLY A 238 15.19 22.19 -4.89
N ALA A 239 15.98 23.20 -4.49
CA ALA A 239 17.18 23.62 -5.20
C ALA A 239 18.31 22.58 -5.21
N GLU A 240 18.28 21.63 -4.27
CA GLU A 240 19.21 20.50 -4.21
C GLU A 240 18.96 19.43 -5.27
N ASN A 241 17.72 19.33 -5.77
CA ASN A 241 17.33 18.38 -6.80
C ASN A 241 17.72 18.92 -8.17
N THR A 242 18.94 18.59 -8.58
CA THR A 242 19.54 19.09 -9.82
C THR A 242 19.77 17.97 -10.82
N VAL A 243 19.71 18.33 -12.10
CA VAL A 243 20.02 17.43 -13.22
C VAL A 243 21.10 18.09 -14.08
N SER A 244 22.11 17.32 -14.46
CA SER A 244 23.11 17.73 -15.44
C SER A 244 23.24 16.67 -16.54
N PHE A 245 23.57 17.16 -17.73
CA PHE A 245 23.81 16.33 -18.91
C PHE A 245 25.28 16.45 -19.30
N SER A 246 25.89 15.33 -19.66
CA SER A 246 27.19 15.28 -20.32
C SER A 246 27.08 14.43 -21.57
N ASP A 247 27.73 14.91 -22.62
CA ASP A 247 28.01 14.21 -23.87
C ASP A 247 29.52 14.00 -23.92
N GLU A 248 29.97 12.79 -24.26
CA GLU A 248 31.40 12.42 -24.34
C GLU A 248 31.74 11.87 -25.72
#